data_AF-A0A2G6DT75-F1
#
_entry.id   AF-A0A2G6DT75-F1
#
_cell.length_a   1.000
_cell.length_b   1.000
_cell.length_c   1.000
_cell.angle_alpha   90.00
_cell.angle_beta   90.00
_cell.angle_gamma   90.00
#
_symmetry.space_group_name_H-M   'P 1'
#
loop_
_entity.id
_entity.type
_entity.pdbx_description
1 polymer ?
#
loop_
_entity_poly.entity_id
_entity_poly.type
_entity_poly.pdbx_seq_one_letter_code
_entity_poly.pdbx_strand_id
1 'polypeptide(L)'
;MVHAGAVDVLRIEDNEARYRLCATSEHHHHLVCRGCGRVEEIAEASIEHWAAAEAARFGFTDVSHTVEVMGLCPQCRAEGCDRAGPPSGRTSR
;
A
#
# COMPACT_ATOMS: atom_id res chain seq x y z
N MET A 1 13.45 20.57 7.53
CA MET A 1 14.23 19.32 7.67
C MET A 1 13.22 18.19 7.76
N VAL A 2 13.14 17.35 6.72
CA VAL A 2 12.24 16.19 6.70
C VAL A 2 13.13 14.99 7.03
N HIS A 3 12.81 14.27 8.11
CA HIS A 3 13.55 13.06 8.45
C HIS A 3 13.30 12.01 7.36
N ALA A 4 14.38 11.52 6.76
CA ALA A 4 14.36 10.42 5.81
C ALA A 4 13.85 9.17 6.53
N GLY A 5 12.67 8.68 6.14
CA GLY A 5 12.07 7.46 6.71
C GLY A 5 10.60 7.56 7.13
N ALA A 6 9.97 8.74 7.08
CA ALA A 6 8.57 8.90 7.49
C ALA A 6 7.59 9.01 6.33
N VAL A 7 8.02 8.77 5.08
CA VAL A 7 7.18 8.98 3.90
C VAL A 7 7.28 7.80 2.96
N ASP A 8 6.19 7.04 2.85
CA ASP A 8 6.01 6.04 1.80
C ASP A 8 5.29 6.62 0.59
N VAL A 9 5.76 6.21 -0.60
CA VAL A 9 5.22 6.62 -1.89
C VAL A 9 4.40 5.48 -2.45
N LEU A 10 3.08 5.63 -2.47
CA LEU A 10 2.18 4.70 -3.15
C LEU A 10 2.06 5.12 -4.61
N ARG A 11 2.43 4.23 -5.54
CA ARG A 11 2.28 4.47 -6.98
C ARG A 11 1.02 3.78 -7.45
N ILE A 12 -0.05 4.55 -7.57
CA ILE A 12 -1.30 4.06 -8.14
C ILE A 12 -1.20 4.20 -9.66
N GLU A 13 -1.80 3.26 -10.38
CA GLU A 13 -1.81 3.12 -11.86
C GLU A 13 -2.22 4.40 -12.63
N ASP A 14 -2.76 5.43 -11.95
CA ASP A 14 -3.13 6.74 -12.48
C ASP A 14 -1.98 7.78 -12.45
N ASN A 15 -0.74 7.37 -12.20
CA ASN A 15 0.45 8.25 -12.16
C ASN A 15 0.36 9.38 -11.10
N GLU A 16 -0.45 9.19 -10.07
CA GLU A 16 -0.52 10.07 -8.90
C GLU A 16 0.38 9.50 -7.79
N ALA A 17 1.37 10.28 -7.35
CA ALA A 17 2.19 9.94 -6.19
C ALA A 17 1.44 10.37 -4.93
N ARG A 18 1.02 9.41 -4.10
CA ARG A 18 0.46 9.70 -2.78
C ARG A 18 1.53 9.51 -1.73
N TYR A 19 1.79 10.60 -1.00
CA TYR A 19 2.72 10.63 0.12
C TYR A 19 1.92 10.40 1.40
N ARG A 20 2.26 9.38 2.17
CA ARG A 20 1.68 9.16 3.51
C ARG A 20 2.75 9.25 4.57
N LEU A 21 2.42 9.95 5.65
CA LEU A 21 3.17 9.90 6.90
C LEU A 21 2.87 8.58 7.59
N CYS A 22 3.87 7.71 7.69
CA CYS A 22 3.71 6.41 8.34
C CYS A 22 3.57 6.59 9.85
N ALA A 23 2.67 5.84 10.48
CA ALA A 23 2.44 5.94 11.92
C ALA A 23 3.57 5.26 12.72
N THR A 24 4.24 4.30 12.11
CA THR A 24 5.32 3.51 12.71
C THR A 24 6.61 3.64 11.90
N SER A 25 7.75 3.51 12.57
CA SER A 25 9.07 3.45 11.94
C SER A 25 9.53 2.02 11.65
N GLU A 26 8.70 1.02 11.93
CA GLU A 26 8.98 -0.39 11.62
C GLU A 26 8.72 -0.66 10.14
N HIS A 27 9.46 -1.60 9.53
CA HIS A 27 9.23 -1.97 8.14
C HIS A 27 7.82 -2.57 8.01
N HIS A 28 6.95 -1.91 7.26
CA HIS A 28 5.62 -2.38 6.93
C HIS A 28 5.35 -2.21 5.44
N HIS A 29 4.32 -2.89 4.98
CA HIS A 29 3.80 -2.78 3.63
C HIS A 29 2.38 -2.26 3.67
N HIS A 30 1.82 -2.01 2.49
CA HIS A 30 0.51 -1.39 2.36
C HIS A 30 -0.47 -2.31 1.65
N LEU A 31 -1.66 -2.48 2.22
CA LEU A 31 -2.84 -3.01 1.53
C LEU A 31 -3.77 -1.85 1.17
N VAL A 32 -3.88 -1.54 -0.12
CA VAL A 32 -4.59 -0.35 -0.61
C VAL A 32 -5.86 -0.74 -1.36
N CYS A 33 -6.98 -0.11 -0.96
CA CYS A 33 -8.23 -0.17 -1.67
C CYS A 33 -8.16 0.72 -2.92
N ARG A 34 -8.34 0.12 -4.09
CA ARG A 34 -8.40 0.81 -5.38
C ARG A 34 -9.65 1.68 -5.54
N GLY A 35 -10.74 1.41 -4.82
CA GLY A 35 -12.00 2.15 -4.93
C GLY A 35 -12.00 3.46 -4.15
N CYS A 36 -11.56 3.44 -2.89
CA CYS A 36 -11.63 4.61 -1.99
C CYS A 36 -10.27 5.08 -1.45
N GLY A 37 -9.17 4.39 -1.76
CA GLY A 37 -7.84 4.73 -1.25
C GLY A 37 -7.60 4.40 0.22
N ARG A 38 -8.52 3.68 0.90
CA ARG A 38 -8.29 3.12 2.25
C ARG A 38 -7.03 2.28 2.24
N VAL A 39 -6.17 2.45 3.23
CA VAL A 39 -4.93 1.69 3.36
C VAL A 39 -4.82 1.08 4.75
N GLU A 40 -4.41 -0.17 4.78
CA GLU A 40 -3.99 -0.86 6.00
C GLU A 40 -2.48 -1.09 5.97
N GLU A 41 -1.82 -0.86 7.10
CA GLU A 41 -0.44 -1.30 7.32
C GLU A 41 -0.46 -2.82 7.55
N ILE A 42 0.36 -3.56 6.80
CA ILE A 42 0.53 -5.00 6.94
C ILE A 42 2.01 -5.30 7.15
N ALA A 43 2.33 -6.13 8.13
CA ALA A 43 3.68 -6.63 8.37
C ALA A 43 3.62 -8.14 8.40
N GLU A 44 4.34 -8.80 7.49
CA GLU A 44 4.33 -10.25 7.38
C GLU A 44 5.77 -10.75 7.22
N ALA A 45 6.22 -11.52 8.20
CA ALA A 45 7.61 -11.95 8.30
C ALA A 45 8.02 -12.91 7.17
N SER A 46 7.10 -13.67 6.57
CA SER A 46 7.43 -14.58 5.47
C SER A 46 7.80 -13.84 4.18
N ILE A 47 7.18 -12.69 3.89
CA ILE A 47 7.54 -11.83 2.75
C ILE A 47 8.98 -11.33 2.90
N GLU A 48 9.34 -10.84 4.10
CA GLU A 48 10.69 -10.37 4.42
C GLU A 48 11.74 -11.47 4.24
N HIS A 49 11.46 -12.66 4.79
CA HIS A 49 12.37 -13.80 4.66
C HIS A 49 12.52 -14.28 3.21
N TRP A 50 11.42 -14.30 2.45
CA TRP A 50 11.45 -14.70 1.05
C TRP A 50 12.28 -13.73 0.20
N ALA A 51 12.09 -12.41 0.38
CA ALA A 51 12.83 -11.39 -0.35
C ALA A 51 14.34 -11.47 -0.08
N ALA A 52 14.72 -11.62 1.20
CA ALA A 52 16.12 -11.80 1.59
C ALA A 52 16.73 -13.10 1.02
N ALA A 53 15.99 -14.21 1.07
CA ALA A 53 16.45 -15.50 0.59
C ALA A 53 16.68 -15.51 -0.94
N GLU A 54 15.76 -14.95 -1.71
CA GLU A 54 15.90 -14.90 -3.17
C GLU A 54 17.06 -13.99 -3.59
N ALA A 55 17.23 -12.84 -2.93
CA ALA A 55 18.35 -11.96 -3.20
C ALA A 55 19.71 -12.63 -2.89
N ALA A 56 19.81 -13.35 -1.77
CA ALA A 56 20.99 -14.12 -1.41
C ALA A 56 21.30 -15.22 -2.44
N ARG A 57 20.27 -15.91 -2.94
CA ARG A 57 20.41 -16.97 -3.94
C ARG A 57 21.01 -16.48 -5.25
N PHE A 58 20.77 -15.23 -5.63
CA PHE A 58 21.38 -14.62 -6.82
C PHE A 58 22.63 -13.78 -6.52
N GLY A 59 23.10 -13.75 -5.28
CA GLY A 59 24.32 -13.04 -4.89
C GLY A 59 24.17 -11.52 -4.82
N PHE A 60 22.95 -10.99 -4.66
CA PHE A 60 22.72 -9.57 -4.43
C PHE A 60 23.09 -9.18 -2.99
N THR A 61 23.53 -7.94 -2.81
CA THR A 61 23.86 -7.33 -1.51
C THR A 61 23.22 -5.95 -1.41
N ASP A 62 23.09 -5.41 -0.20
CA ASP A 62 22.39 -4.14 0.06
C ASP A 62 20.97 -4.09 -0.54
N VAL A 63 20.16 -5.07 -0.15
CA VAL A 63 18.86 -5.33 -0.75
C VAL A 63 17.80 -4.48 -0.08
N SER A 64 17.04 -3.76 -0.90
CA SER A 64 15.78 -3.13 -0.51
C SER A 64 14.63 -3.71 -1.34
N HIS A 65 13.45 -3.86 -0.74
CA HIS A 65 12.23 -4.22 -1.45
C HIS A 65 11.10 -3.26 -1.15
N THR A 66 10.12 -3.23 -2.05
CA THR A 66 8.87 -2.50 -1.89
C THR A 66 7.73 -3.46 -2.22
N VAL A 67 6.79 -3.60 -1.29
CA VAL A 67 5.60 -4.44 -1.47
C VAL A 67 4.37 -3.56 -1.26
N GLU A 68 3.46 -3.60 -2.23
CA GLU A 68 2.15 -2.97 -2.15
C GLU A 68 1.11 -3.96 -2.66
N VAL A 69 0.06 -4.18 -1.87
CA VAL A 69 -1.04 -5.08 -2.20
C VAL A 69 -2.26 -4.24 -2.56
N MET A 70 -2.84 -4.48 -3.74
CA MET A 70 -3.98 -3.69 -4.23
C MET A 70 -5.25 -4.54 -4.26
N GLY A 71 -6.37 -3.99 -3.76
CA GLY A 71 -7.65 -4.71 -3.70
C GLY A 71 -8.87 -3.79 -3.62
N LEU A 72 -10.02 -4.34 -3.21
CA LEU A 72 -11.21 -3.57 -2.83
C LEU A 72 -11.51 -3.86 -1.36
N CYS A 73 -11.69 -2.81 -0.55
CA CYS A 73 -12.10 -2.98 0.83
C CYS A 73 -13.54 -3.53 0.91
N PRO A 74 -13.96 -4.11 2.05
CA PRO A 74 -15.31 -4.66 2.20
C PRO A 74 -16.42 -3.66 1.86
N GLN A 75 -16.22 -2.38 2.20
CA GLN A 75 -17.15 -1.30 1.86
C GLN A 75 -17.27 -1.10 0.34
N CYS A 76 -16.15 -0.91 -0.37
CA CYS A 76 -16.19 -0.73 -1.83
C CYS A 76 -16.75 -1.96 -2.55
N ARG A 77 -16.49 -3.17 -2.03
CA ARG A 77 -17.09 -4.41 -2.57
C ARG A 77 -18.61 -4.42 -2.38
N ALA A 78 -19.11 -3.96 -1.24
CA ALA A 78 -20.55 -3.89 -0.96
C ALA A 78 -21.26 -2.78 -1.77
N GLU A 79 -20.54 -1.68 -2.04
CA GLU A 79 -21.07 -0.50 -2.74
C GLU A 79 -20.89 -0.55 -4.26
N GLY A 80 -20.24 -1.59 -4.81
CA GLY A 80 -19.98 -1.71 -6.25
C GLY A 80 -19.05 -0.62 -6.79
N CYS A 81 -18.12 -0.14 -5.96
CA CYS A 81 -17.20 0.94 -6.32
C CYS A 81 -16.06 0.38 -7.19
N ASP A 82 -16.28 0.35 -8.51
CA ASP A 82 -15.28 -0.03 -9.49
C ASP A 82 -14.63 1.21 -10.11
N ARG A 83 -13.54 1.69 -9.48
CA ARG A 83 -12.51 2.66 -9.93
C ARG A 83 -12.87 3.89 -10.81
N ALA A 84 -14.13 4.16 -11.13
CA ALA A 84 -14.55 5.20 -12.05
C ALA A 84 -15.91 5.78 -11.64
N GLY A 85 -15.97 6.40 -10.46
CA GLY A 85 -17.11 7.26 -10.15
C GLY A 85 -17.28 7.53 -8.65
N PRO A 86 -17.74 8.72 -8.28
CA PRO A 86 -18.15 8.99 -6.91
C PRO A 86 -19.27 8.02 -6.51
N PRO A 87 -19.36 7.60 -5.23
CA PRO A 87 -20.44 6.75 -4.78
C PRO A 87 -21.77 7.41 -5.14
N SER A 88 -22.55 6.76 -6.01
CA SER A 88 -23.89 7.24 -6.36
C SER A 88 -24.75 7.22 -5.10
N GLY A 89 -24.93 8.40 -4.51
CA GLY A 89 -26.06 8.73 -3.65
C GLY A 89 -26.09 8.09 -2.26
N ARG A 90 -25.74 8.89 -1.25
CA ARG A 90 -26.57 8.98 -0.04
C ARG A 90 -26.46 10.37 0.59
N THR A 91 -27.35 11.26 0.18
CA THR A 91 -27.81 12.36 1.05
C THR A 91 -28.61 11.73 2.18
N SER A 92 -27.97 11.49 3.33
CA SER A 92 -28.70 11.33 4.60
C SER A 92 -28.78 12.69 5.27
N ARG A 93 -30.01 13.21 5.32
CA ARG A 93 -30.56 14.33 6.11
C ARG A 93 -29.63 15.06 7.07
#